data_AF-A0A6A6Z2S5-F1
#
_entry.id   AF-A0A6A6Z2S5-F1
#
_cell.length_a   1.000
_cell.length_b   1.000
_cell.length_c   1.000
_cell.angle_alpha   90.00
_cell.angle_beta   90.00
_cell.angle_gamma   90.00
#
_symmetry.space_group_name_H-M   'P 1'
#
loop_
_entity.id
_entity.type
_entity.pdbx_description
1 polymer ?
#
loop_
_entity_poly.entity_id
_entity_poly.type
_entity_poly.pdbx_seq_one_letter_code
_entity_poly.pdbx_strand_id
1 'polypeptide(L)'
;MYSQIIRFVAVENKAGFCYACPIFTYGGRGTLKPGCRPAEHAIIYYTTLQSPTLLPGENELRYEPIGVLPPAAERQPLNVACRIRFGKLYPIEWNVKVKDLGRVADEDMGRLIHYYKSELDKPR
;
A
#
# COMPACT_ATOMS: atom_id res chain seq x y z
N MET A 1 -0.16 26.20 -0.20
CA MET A 1 0.63 24.98 -0.51
C MET A 1 -0.02 23.82 0.22
N TYR A 2 -0.70 22.92 -0.50
CA TYR A 2 -1.33 21.74 0.12
C TYR A 2 -0.32 20.59 0.06
N SER A 3 0.36 20.30 1.17
CA SER A 3 1.23 19.13 1.23
C SER A 3 0.35 17.89 1.32
N GLN A 4 0.18 17.16 0.21
CA GLN A 4 -0.49 15.87 0.25
C GLN A 4 0.40 14.86 0.96
N ILE A 5 -0.06 14.38 2.12
CA ILE A 5 0.59 13.27 2.82
C ILE A 5 0.33 12.00 2.03
N ILE A 6 1.38 11.44 1.43
CA ILE A 6 1.34 10.15 0.73
C ILE A 6 1.89 9.08 1.68
N ARG A 7 1.22 7.92 1.72
CA ARG A 7 1.65 6.76 2.50
C ARG A 7 2.38 5.78 1.60
N PHE A 8 3.33 5.05 2.16
CA PHE A 8 4.18 4.13 1.42
C PHE A 8 4.39 2.83 2.19
N VAL A 9 4.64 1.74 1.46
CA VAL A 9 5.22 0.51 1.99
C VAL A 9 6.60 0.35 1.36
N ALA A 10 7.65 0.32 2.19
CA ALA A 10 8.99 0.01 1.71
C ALA A 10 9.07 -1.46 1.28
N VAL A 11 9.65 -1.72 0.11
CA VAL A 11 9.72 -3.07 -0.49
C VAL A 11 11.15 -3.52 -0.79
N GLU A 12 12.10 -2.59 -0.88
CA GLU A 12 13.49 -2.91 -1.12
C GLU A 12 14.41 -1.82 -0.56
N ASN A 13 15.43 -2.19 0.22
CA ASN A 13 16.42 -1.27 0.74
C ASN A 13 17.60 -1.09 -0.22
N LYS A 14 18.10 0.14 -0.33
CA LYS A 14 19.30 0.49 -1.10
C LYS A 14 20.24 1.32 -0.21
N ALA A 15 21.43 1.65 -0.71
CA ALA A 15 22.32 2.56 -0.01
C ALA A 15 21.76 3.99 -0.08
N GLY A 16 21.34 4.56 1.06
CA GLY A 16 20.85 5.95 1.18
C GLY A 16 19.35 6.15 0.94
N PHE A 17 18.66 5.20 0.29
CA PHE A 17 17.23 5.26 0.02
C PHE A 17 16.57 3.86 0.07
N CYS A 18 15.25 3.80 -0.05
CA CYS A 18 14.52 2.57 -0.31
C CYS A 18 13.56 2.73 -1.49
N TYR A 19 13.23 1.64 -2.18
CA TYR A 19 12.07 1.61 -3.06
C TYR A 19 10.81 1.31 -2.25
N ALA A 20 9.74 2.02 -2.57
CA ALA A 20 8.47 1.88 -1.90
C ALA A 20 7.29 1.94 -2.86
N CYS A 21 6.25 1.15 -2.57
CA CYS A 21 4.97 1.20 -3.25
C CYS A 21 4.06 2.23 -2.57
N PRO A 22 3.40 3.13 -3.30
CA PRO A 22 2.49 4.11 -2.74
C PRO A 22 1.16 3.46 -2.33
N ILE A 23 0.52 4.04 -1.33
CA ILE A 23 -0.84 3.72 -0.89
C ILE A 23 -1.74 4.91 -1.18
N PHE A 24 -2.85 4.66 -1.86
CA PHE A 24 -3.84 5.67 -2.20
C PHE A 24 -5.23 5.29 -1.71
N THR A 25 -6.04 6.28 -1.35
CA THR A 25 -7.49 6.12 -1.16
C THR A 25 -8.29 6.60 -2.38
N TYR A 26 -7.63 7.28 -3.32
CA TYR A 26 -8.24 7.91 -4.49
C TYR A 26 -9.42 8.84 -4.18
N GLY A 27 -9.33 9.55 -3.05
CA GLY A 27 -10.41 10.38 -2.52
C GLY A 27 -11.53 9.56 -1.91
N GLY A 28 -11.19 8.45 -1.24
CA GLY A 28 -12.15 7.52 -0.62
C GLY A 28 -12.84 6.56 -1.60
N ARG A 29 -12.37 6.48 -2.84
CA ARG A 29 -13.00 5.67 -3.90
C ARG A 29 -12.33 4.33 -4.16
N GLY A 30 -11.15 4.07 -3.58
CA GLY A 30 -10.40 2.87 -3.91
C GLY A 30 -10.20 2.74 -5.42
N THR A 31 -10.40 1.55 -5.97
CA THR A 31 -10.28 1.29 -7.41
C THR A 31 -11.50 1.72 -8.23
N LEU A 32 -12.56 2.28 -7.62
CA LEU A 32 -13.69 2.89 -8.34
C LEU A 32 -13.33 4.24 -8.98
N LYS A 33 -12.16 4.80 -8.65
CA LYS A 33 -11.68 6.03 -9.27
C LYS A 33 -11.53 5.83 -10.79
N PRO A 34 -12.16 6.67 -11.64
CA PRO A 34 -11.98 6.56 -13.08
C PRO A 34 -10.50 6.65 -13.48
N GLY A 35 -10.05 5.73 -14.34
CA GLY A 35 -8.66 5.57 -14.76
C GLY A 35 -7.76 4.80 -13.80
N CYS A 36 -8.27 4.33 -12.65
CA CYS A 36 -7.55 3.39 -11.80
C CYS A 36 -7.47 2.02 -12.50
N ARG A 37 -6.37 1.29 -12.27
CA ARG A 37 -6.14 -0.06 -12.81
C ARG A 37 -6.23 -1.09 -11.68
N PRO A 38 -7.38 -1.73 -11.43
CA PRO A 38 -7.55 -2.64 -10.30
C PRO A 38 -6.51 -3.77 -10.25
N ALA A 39 -6.07 -4.26 -11.40
CA ALA A 39 -5.08 -5.34 -11.52
C ALA A 39 -3.69 -5.01 -10.93
N GLU A 40 -3.36 -3.74 -10.71
CA GLU A 40 -2.08 -3.29 -10.11
C GLU A 40 -2.19 -3.11 -8.58
N HIS A 41 -3.32 -3.43 -7.96
CA HIS A 41 -3.63 -3.06 -6.57
C HIS A 41 -3.96 -4.25 -5.67
N ALA A 42 -3.69 -4.07 -4.37
CA ALA A 42 -4.24 -4.88 -3.29
C ALA A 42 -4.86 -3.97 -2.21
N ILE A 43 -5.71 -4.55 -1.36
CA ILE A 43 -6.14 -3.93 -0.12
C ILE A 43 -4.94 -3.89 0.84
N ILE A 44 -4.75 -2.77 1.55
CA ILE A 44 -3.84 -2.70 2.69
C ILE A 44 -4.60 -2.26 3.94
N TYR A 45 -4.36 -2.95 5.05
CA TYR A 45 -5.21 -2.83 6.23
C TYR A 45 -4.46 -3.11 7.53
N TYR A 46 -4.96 -2.62 8.66
CA TYR A 46 -4.43 -2.99 9.98
C TYR A 46 -5.07 -4.28 10.50
N THR A 47 -4.28 -5.33 10.65
CA THR A 47 -4.79 -6.69 10.95
C THR A 47 -5.52 -6.78 12.28
N THR A 48 -5.17 -5.93 13.25
CA THR A 48 -5.79 -5.91 14.58
C THR A 48 -6.96 -4.94 14.71
N LEU A 49 -7.24 -4.11 13.69
CA LEU A 49 -8.23 -3.03 13.75
C LEU A 49 -9.30 -3.10 12.67
N GLN A 50 -9.11 -3.91 11.62
CA GLN A 50 -10.09 -4.10 10.56
C GLN A 50 -9.87 -5.44 9.84
N SER A 51 -10.90 -5.90 9.13
CA SER A 51 -10.76 -6.93 8.09
C SER A 51 -10.52 -6.28 6.73
N PRO A 52 -9.86 -6.96 5.79
CA PRO A 52 -9.70 -6.43 4.44
C PRO A 52 -11.03 -6.48 3.70
N THR A 53 -11.51 -5.32 3.24
CA THR A 53 -12.84 -5.20 2.63
C THR A 53 -12.78 -4.37 1.35
N LEU A 54 -13.41 -4.89 0.28
CA LEU A 54 -13.69 -4.14 -0.93
C LEU A 54 -14.81 -3.13 -0.68
N LEU A 55 -14.72 -1.96 -1.31
CA LEU A 55 -15.83 -1.02 -1.35
C LEU A 55 -16.96 -1.60 -2.22
N PRO A 56 -18.23 -1.26 -1.92
CA PRO A 56 -19.34 -1.63 -2.78
C PRO A 56 -19.09 -1.21 -4.24
N GLY A 57 -19.09 -2.19 -5.15
CA GLY A 57 -18.87 -2.00 -6.59
C GLY A 57 -17.42 -2.08 -7.06
N GLU A 58 -16.43 -2.25 -6.17
CA GLU A 58 -15.08 -2.59 -6.63
C GLU A 58 -15.07 -3.97 -7.29
N ASN A 59 -14.29 -4.10 -8.36
CA ASN A 59 -13.97 -5.40 -8.93
C ASN A 59 -13.12 -6.19 -7.92
N GLU A 60 -13.17 -7.52 -8.03
CA GLU A 60 -12.21 -8.37 -7.36
C GLU A 60 -10.77 -7.97 -7.76
N LEU A 61 -9.89 -7.89 -6.77
CA LEU A 61 -8.50 -7.53 -6.98
C LEU A 61 -7.68 -8.80 -7.19
N ARG A 62 -6.80 -8.76 -8.19
CA ARG A 62 -5.89 -9.86 -8.51
C ARG A 62 -4.98 -10.21 -7.33
N TYR A 63 -4.51 -9.19 -6.61
CA TYR A 63 -3.58 -9.35 -5.50
C TYR A 63 -4.35 -9.43 -4.20
N GLU A 64 -4.06 -10.47 -3.43
CA GLU A 64 -4.65 -10.64 -2.11
C GLU A 64 -4.23 -9.52 -1.15
N PRO A 65 -5.00 -9.25 -0.08
CA PRO A 65 -4.72 -8.17 0.86
C PRO A 65 -3.36 -8.29 1.56
N ILE A 66 -2.75 -7.14 1.85
CA ILE A 66 -1.54 -7.02 2.67
C ILE A 66 -1.92 -6.47 4.04
N GLY A 67 -1.72 -7.28 5.07
CA GLY A 67 -1.90 -6.94 6.47
C GLY A 67 -0.70 -6.16 7.02
N VAL A 68 -1.01 -5.19 7.88
CA VAL A 68 -0.04 -4.37 8.61
C VAL A 68 -0.34 -4.48 10.10
N LEU A 69 0.68 -4.75 10.90
CA LEU A 69 0.63 -4.59 12.34
C LEU A 69 0.80 -3.11 12.67
N PRO A 70 -0.23 -2.43 13.21
CA PRO A 70 -0.13 -1.01 13.51
C PRO A 70 0.83 -0.74 14.68
N PRO A 71 1.35 0.49 14.82
CA PRO A 71 2.10 0.89 16.01
C PRO A 71 1.26 0.71 17.27
N ALA A 72 1.88 0.41 18.40
CA ALA A 72 1.16 0.08 19.64
C ALA A 72 0.22 1.19 20.15
N ALA A 73 0.47 2.45 19.81
CA ALA A 73 -0.35 3.60 20.17
C ALA A 73 -1.52 3.84 19.20
N GLU A 74 -1.51 3.21 18.03
CA GLU A 74 -2.56 3.39 17.03
C GLU A 74 -3.84 2.69 17.49
N ARG A 75 -4.95 3.38 17.30
CA ARG A 75 -6.30 2.94 17.72
C ARG A 75 -7.30 3.07 16.59
N GLN A 76 -6.96 3.79 15.53
CA GLN A 76 -7.83 4.01 14.39
C GLN A 76 -7.46 3.09 13.23
N PRO A 77 -8.45 2.48 12.56
CA PRO A 77 -8.20 1.71 11.35
C PRO A 77 -7.65 2.61 10.23
N LEU A 78 -7.01 1.99 9.24
CA LEU A 78 -6.77 2.66 7.96
C LEU A 78 -8.11 2.93 7.28
N ASN A 79 -8.16 3.94 6.43
CA ASN A 79 -9.33 4.14 5.58
C ASN A 79 -9.57 2.87 4.75
N VAL A 80 -10.81 2.36 4.73
CA VAL A 80 -11.18 1.12 4.02
C VAL A 80 -10.83 1.18 2.53
N ALA A 81 -10.79 2.37 1.94
CA ALA A 81 -10.41 2.61 0.54
C ALA A 81 -8.89 2.56 0.28
N CYS A 82 -8.05 2.34 1.29
CA CYS A 82 -6.60 2.25 1.12
C CYS A 82 -6.22 1.08 0.20
N ARG A 83 -5.59 1.39 -0.93
CA ARG A 83 -5.06 0.42 -1.88
C ARG A 83 -3.57 0.66 -2.04
N ILE A 84 -2.76 -0.37 -1.83
CA ILE A 84 -1.35 -0.36 -2.26
C ILE A 84 -1.33 -0.52 -3.78
N ARG A 85 -0.48 0.23 -4.47
CA ARG A 85 -0.29 0.14 -5.93
C ARG A 85 1.10 -0.40 -6.24
N PHE A 86 1.16 -1.59 -6.82
CA PHE A 86 2.43 -2.25 -7.16
C PHE A 86 3.01 -1.77 -8.49
N GLY A 87 2.15 -1.32 -9.43
CA GLY A 87 2.57 -0.78 -10.73
C GLY A 87 3.29 0.58 -10.70
N LYS A 88 3.63 1.08 -9.50
CA LYS A 88 4.37 2.34 -9.33
C LYS A 88 5.33 2.23 -8.15
N LEU A 89 6.61 2.53 -8.37
CA LEU A 89 7.65 2.54 -7.35
C LEU A 89 8.22 3.94 -7.18
N TYR A 90 8.54 4.27 -5.93
CA TYR A 90 9.16 5.54 -5.54
C TYR A 90 10.47 5.27 -4.80
N PRO A 91 11.58 5.93 -5.18
CA PRO A 91 12.73 6.04 -4.31
C PRO A 91 12.41 7.02 -3.17
N ILE A 92 12.68 6.63 -1.93
CA ILE A 92 12.53 7.46 -0.73
C ILE A 92 13.86 7.53 0.00
N GLU A 93 14.45 8.71 0.04
CA GLU A 93 15.70 9.00 0.76
C GLU A 93 15.50 8.82 2.29
N TRP A 94 16.51 8.30 2.98
CA TRP A 94 16.44 8.02 4.42
C TRP A 94 16.29 9.26 5.30
N ASN A 95 16.70 10.43 4.80
CA ASN A 95 16.65 11.70 5.54
C ASN A 95 15.28 12.40 5.46
N VAL A 96 14.31 11.85 4.75
CA VAL A 96 12.94 12.38 4.69
C VAL A 96 12.22 12.10 6.01
N LYS A 97 11.59 13.13 6.57
CA LYS A 97 10.77 12.98 7.77
C LYS A 97 9.49 12.22 7.44
N VAL A 98 9.29 11.08 8.11
CA VAL A 98 8.11 10.22 7.94
C VAL A 98 7.40 10.02 9.27
N LYS A 99 6.11 9.66 9.19
CA LYS A 99 5.36 9.11 10.32
C LYS A 99 5.36 7.59 10.20
N ASP A 100 5.71 6.89 11.26
CA ASP A 100 5.57 5.44 11.34
C ASP A 100 4.08 5.04 11.34
N LEU A 101 3.73 4.10 10.46
CA LEU A 101 2.39 3.51 10.33
C LEU A 101 2.40 2.02 10.62
N GLY A 102 3.51 1.48 11.14
CA GLY A 102 3.63 0.07 11.52
C GLY A 102 4.42 -0.75 10.50
N ARG A 103 4.31 -2.07 10.64
CA ARG A 103 5.07 -3.04 9.83
C ARG A 103 4.13 -4.02 9.15
N VAL A 104 4.46 -4.41 7.92
CA VAL A 104 3.73 -5.48 7.22
C VAL A 104 3.80 -6.77 8.06
N ALA A 105 2.69 -7.50 8.15
CA ALA A 105 2.64 -8.76 8.88
C ALA A 105 3.64 -9.77 8.27
N ASP A 106 4.30 -10.54 9.13
CA ASP A 106 5.40 -11.41 8.68
C ASP A 106 4.93 -12.47 7.65
N GLU A 107 3.70 -12.95 7.79
CA GLU A 107 3.02 -13.86 6.84
C GLU A 107 2.77 -13.23 5.45
N ASP A 108 2.69 -11.90 5.37
CA ASP A 108 2.34 -11.16 4.15
C ASP A 108 3.56 -10.61 3.42
N MET A 109 4.73 -10.64 4.06
CA MET A 109 5.98 -10.18 3.46
C MET A 109 6.30 -10.92 2.16
N GLY A 110 6.10 -12.24 2.10
CA GLY A 110 6.30 -13.02 0.88
C GLY A 110 5.42 -12.55 -0.28
N ARG A 111 4.13 -12.27 0.01
CA ARG A 111 3.16 -11.76 -0.97
C ARG A 111 3.52 -10.35 -1.42
N LEU A 112 3.85 -9.45 -0.49
CA LEU A 112 4.29 -8.08 -0.79
C LEU A 112 5.46 -8.07 -1.78
N ILE A 113 6.51 -8.86 -1.49
CA ILE A 113 7.71 -8.95 -2.31
C ILE A 113 7.39 -9.54 -3.69
N HIS A 114 6.56 -10.59 -3.73
CA HIS A 114 6.14 -11.20 -4.99
C HIS A 114 5.33 -10.23 -5.87
N TYR A 115 4.40 -9.46 -5.29
CA TYR A 115 3.53 -8.56 -6.04
C TYR A 115 4.29 -7.40 -6.67
N TYR A 116 5.20 -6.74 -5.92
CA TYR A 116 5.97 -5.63 -6.51
C TYR A 116 6.91 -6.11 -7.63
N LYS A 117 7.57 -7.26 -7.46
CA LYS A 117 8.45 -7.81 -8.50
C LYS A 117 7.67 -8.18 -9.74
N SER A 118 6.50 -8.81 -9.55
CA SER A 118 5.60 -9.19 -10.64
C SER A 118 5.12 -7.99 -11.47
N GLU A 119 4.94 -6.81 -10.86
CA GLU A 119 4.64 -5.58 -11.62
C GLU A 119 5.89 -4.95 -12.25
N LEU A 120 7.04 -5.03 -11.57
CA LEU A 120 8.31 -4.49 -12.09
C LEU A 120 8.78 -5.21 -13.36
N ASP A 121 8.56 -6.53 -13.43
CA ASP A 121 9.00 -7.39 -14.53
C ASP A 121 8.07 -7.34 -15.76
N LYS A 122 6.94 -6.62 -15.70
CA LYS A 122 6.03 -6.52 -16.85
C LYS A 122 6.65 -5.68 -17.98
N PRO A 123 6.47 -6.09 -19.25
CA PRO A 123 6.82 -5.26 -20.38
C PRO A 123 5.99 -3.96 -20.33
N ARG A 124 6.66 -2.83 -20.57
CA ARG A 124 6.05 -1.49 -20.55
C ARG A 124 5.37 -1.15 -21.86
#